data_AF-A0A101W4N5-F1
#
_entry.id   AF-A0A101W4N5-F1
#
_cell.length_a   1.000
_cell.length_b   1.000
_cell.length_c   1.000
_cell.angle_alpha   90.00
_cell.angle_beta   90.00
_cell.angle_gamma   90.00
#
_symmetry.space_group_name_H-M   'P 1'
#
loop_
_entity.id
_entity.type
_entity.pdbx_description
1 polymer ?
#
loop_
_entity_poly.entity_id
_entity_poly.type
_entity_poly.pdbx_seq_one_letter_code
_entity_poly.pdbx_strand_id
1 'polypeptide(L)' 'MDPMYCNNVNIQVTNYDIILNFSYKSNAEQEAKLISIVMSPQHTKAFAHLLSEKVRKYEEIFGPLNLEAKIKKGNELEN' A
#
# COMPACT_ATOMS: atom_id res chain seq x y z
N MET A 1 14.87 5.51 -14.48
CA MET A 1 14.29 6.09 -13.27
C MET A 1 14.54 5.11 -12.16
N ASP A 2 15.14 5.56 -11.07
CA ASP A 2 15.39 4.72 -9.91
C ASP A 2 14.07 4.50 -9.14
N PRO A 3 13.87 3.32 -8.54
CA PRO A 3 12.68 3.05 -7.76
C PRO A 3 12.60 4.00 -6.55
N MET A 4 11.44 4.62 -6.35
CA MET A 4 11.17 5.42 -5.15
C MET A 4 10.59 4.52 -4.06
N TYR A 5 11.25 4.48 -2.90
CA TYR A 5 10.72 3.78 -1.73
C TYR A 5 9.51 4.51 -1.16
N CYS A 6 8.46 3.76 -0.82
CA CYS A 6 7.31 4.25 -0.07
C CYS A 6 6.94 3.24 1.02
N ASN A 7 6.44 3.71 2.16
CA ASN A 7 5.97 2.86 3.26
C ASN A 7 4.50 3.12 3.62
N ASN A 8 3.85 4.05 2.92
CA ASN A 8 2.46 4.38 3.08
C ASN A 8 1.82 4.59 1.70
N VAL A 9 0.64 4.00 1.52
CA VAL A 9 -0.23 4.24 0.37
C VAL A 9 -1.63 4.52 0.90
N ASN A 10 -2.22 5.62 0.44
CA ASN A 10 -3.63 5.94 0.67
C ASN A 10 -4.38 5.81 -0.67
N ILE A 11 -5.51 5.09 -0.64
CA ILE A 11 -6.37 4.90 -1.81
C ILE A 11 -7.63 5.73 -1.62
N GLN A 12 -7.89 6.64 -2.55
CA GLN A 12 -9.11 7.44 -2.59
C GLN A 12 -9.93 7.07 -3.83
N VAL A 13 -11.25 6.95 -3.67
CA VAL A 13 -12.18 6.75 -4.77
C VAL A 13 -12.98 8.04 -4.97
N THR A 14 -13.15 8.45 -6.22
CA THR A 14 -14.03 9.54 -6.62
C THR A 14 -15.10 9.01 -7.57
N ASN A 15 -16.00 9.88 -8.04
CA ASN A 15 -17.02 9.49 -9.03
C ASN A 15 -16.41 9.06 -10.38
N TYR A 16 -15.19 9.49 -10.68
CA TYR A 16 -14.58 9.31 -12.00
C TYR A 16 -13.29 8.51 -11.98
N ASP A 17 -12.60 8.46 -10.83
CA ASP A 17 -11.24 7.95 -10.73
C ASP A 17 -10.97 7.25 -9.40
N ILE A 18 -9.90 6.46 -9.38
CA ILE A 18 -9.27 5.93 -8.17
C ILE A 18 -7.84 6.49 -8.12
N ILE A 19 -7.49 7.06 -6.98
CA ILE A 19 -6.23 7.77 -6.75
C ILE A 19 -5.42 6.99 -5.73
N LEU A 20 -4.20 6.59 -6.12
CA LEU A 20 -3.20 6.01 -5.22
C LEU A 20 -2.19 7.09 -4.84
N ASN A 21 -2.22 7.50 -3.58
CA ASN A 21 -1.30 8.49 -3.03
C ASN A 21 -0.19 7.77 -2.26
N PHE A 22 1.02 7.77 -2.82
CA PHE A 22 2.20 7.18 -2.20
C PHE A 22 2.96 8.23 -1.39
N SER A 23 3.35 7.86 -0.18
CA SER A 23 4.12 8.71 0.71
C SER A 23 5.13 7.91 1.54
N TYR A 24 6.07 8.66 2.12
CA TYR A 24 6.99 8.17 3.13
C TYR A 24 6.65 8.81 4.48
N LYS A 25 6.29 7.99 5.46
CA LYS A 25 6.07 8.41 6.85
C LYS A 25 7.28 8.06 7.70
N SER A 26 7.96 9.07 8.26
CA SER A 26 9.08 8.85 9.19
C SER A 26 8.58 8.64 10.63
N ASN A 27 7.54 9.36 11.03
CA ASN A 27 6.83 9.27 12.31
C ASN A 27 5.36 9.70 12.12
N ALA A 28 4.55 9.71 13.19
CA ALA A 28 3.10 9.96 13.09
C ALA A 28 2.73 11.33 12.49
N GLU A 29 3.60 12.33 12.60
CA GLU A 29 3.32 13.71 12.19
C GLU A 29 4.05 14.15 10.91
N GLN A 30 5.07 13.40 10.48
CA GLN A 30 5.88 13.72 9.31
C GLN A 30 5.59 12.75 8.16
N GLU A 31 4.81 13.23 7.20
CA GLU A 31 4.49 12.54 5.95
C GLU A 31 5.05 13.32 4.75
N ALA A 32 6.02 12.73 4.06
CA ALA A 32 6.53 13.23 2.79
C ALA A 32 5.73 12.63 1.62
N LYS A 33 4.98 13.46 0.91
CA LYS A 33 4.28 13.05 -0.32
C LYS A 33 5.30 12.75 -1.41
N LEU A 34 5.13 11.61 -2.10
CA LEU A 34 6.04 11.18 -3.17
C LEU A 34 5.39 11.34 -4.54
N ILE A 35 4.35 10.56 -4.81
CA ILE A 35 3.64 10.56 -6.08
C ILE A 35 2.17 10.18 -5.90
N SER A 36 1.31 10.75 -6.73
CA SER A 36 -0.10 10.37 -6.86
C SER A 36 -0.34 9.79 -8.24
N ILE A 37 -0.92 8.60 -8.31
CA ILE A 37 -1.33 7.97 -9.56
C ILE A 37 -2.86 8.02 -9.63
N VAL A 38 -3.38 8.68 -10.65
CA VAL A 38 -4.83 8.79 -10.92
C VAL A 38 -5.18 7.84 -12.06
N MET A 39 -6.14 6.95 -11.84
CA MET A 39 -6.59 5.98 -12.85
C MET A 39 -8.10 5.95 -12.91
N SER A 40 -8.64 5.77 -14.12
CA SER A 40 -10.06 5.45 -14.28
C SER A 40 -10.38 4.08 -13.63
N PRO A 41 -11.63 3.81 -13.25
CA PRO A 41 -12.04 2.55 -12.63
C PRO A 41 -11.66 1.31 -13.44
N GLN A 42 -11.71 1.38 -14.77
CA GLN A 42 -11.33 0.26 -15.64
C GLN A 42 -9.83 -0.04 -15.57
N HIS A 43 -8.99 0.99 -15.64
CA HIS A 43 -7.53 0.82 -15.50
C HIS A 43 -7.16 0.32 -14.11
N THR A 44 -7.80 0.86 -13.06
CA THR A 44 -7.55 0.41 -11.69
C THR A 44 -7.94 -1.04 -11.48
N LYS A 45 -9.04 -1.51 -12.09
CA LYS A 45 -9.44 -2.93 -12.02
C LYS A 45 -8.39 -3.84 -12.65
N ALA A 46 -7.88 -3.48 -13.82
CA ALA A 46 -6.81 -4.24 -14.47
C ALA A 46 -5.52 -4.23 -13.63
N PHE A 47 -5.14 -3.06 -13.09
CA PHE A 47 -3.98 -2.91 -12.21
C PHE A 47 -4.11 -3.78 -10.95
N ALA A 48 -5.26 -3.75 -10.28
CA ALA A 48 -5.51 -4.52 -9.06
C ALA A 48 -5.37 -6.03 -9.31
N HIS A 49 -5.91 -6.53 -10.43
CA HIS A 49 -5.76 -7.92 -10.82
C HIS A 49 -4.29 -8.32 -10.96
N LEU A 50 -3.52 -7.55 -11.74
CA LEU A 50 -2.09 -7.81 -11.94
C LEU A 50 -1.30 -7.73 -10.62
N LEU A 51 -1.59 -6.74 -9.78
CA LEU A 51 -0.93 -6.57 -8.49
C LEU A 51 -1.18 -7.78 -7.57
N SER A 52 -2.43 -8.24 -7.48
CA SER A 52 -2.78 -9.42 -6.69
C SER A 52 -2.05 -10.68 -7.17
N GLU A 53 -1.90 -10.87 -8.48
CA GLU A 53 -1.12 -12.00 -9.01
C GLU A 53 0.36 -11.91 -8.64
N LYS A 54 0.96 -10.70 -8.66
CA LYS A 54 2.36 -10.52 -8.25
C LYS A 54 2.56 -10.76 -6.76
N VAL A 55 1.64 -10.30 -5.91
CA VAL A 55 1.67 -10.56 -4.46
C VAL A 55 1.56 -12.05 -4.19
N ARG A 56 0.59 -12.75 -4.81
CA ARG A 56 0.45 -14.21 -4.67
C ARG A 56 1.72 -14.94 -5.05
N LYS A 57 2.32 -14.60 -6.21
CA LYS A 57 3.57 -15.22 -6.66
C LYS A 57 4.74 -14.96 -5.70
N TYR A 58 4.78 -13.78 -5.09
CA TYR A 58 5.78 -13.48 -4.05
C TYR A 58 5.59 -14.41 -2.84
N GLU A 59 4.36 -14.55 -2.35
CA GLU A 59 4.06 -15.40 -1.19
C GLU A 59 4.35 -16.89 -1.44
N GLU A 60 4.12 -17.37 -2.66
CA GLU A 60 4.48 -18.73 -3.08
C GLU A 60 5.99 -19.00 -2.98
N ILE A 61 6.83 -17.98 -3.24
CA ILE A 61 8.29 -18.10 -3.26
C ILE A 61 8.91 -17.86 -1.88
N PHE A 62 8.40 -16.86 -1.15
CA PHE A 62 9.04 -16.34 0.07
C PHE A 62 8.25 -16.63 1.36
N GLY A 63 7.05 -17.19 1.24
CA GLY A 63 6.14 -17.44 2.35
C GLY A 63 5.08 -16.34 2.53
N PRO A 64 4.08 -16.59 3.39
CA PRO A 64 2.90 -15.73 3.52
C PRO A 64 3.21 -14.38 4.18
N LEU A 65 2.55 -13.32 3.71
CA LEU A 65 2.59 -11.99 4.30
C LEU A 65 1.52 -11.88 5.38
N ASN A 66 1.94 -11.80 6.65
CA ASN A 66 1.01 -11.64 7.77
C ASN A 66 0.69 -10.16 8.03
N LEU A 67 -0.51 -9.73 7.62
CA LEU A 67 -0.99 -8.35 7.83
C LEU A 67 -1.37 -8.05 9.30
N GLU A 68 -1.76 -9.07 10.07
CA GLU A 68 -2.24 -8.93 11.46
C GLU A 68 -1.11 -8.86 12.49
N ALA A 69 0.10 -9.29 12.13
CA ALA A 69 1.26 -9.31 13.03
C ALA A 69 1.64 -7.94 13.62
N LYS A 70 1.22 -6.83 12.98
CA LYS A 70 1.44 -5.46 13.49
C LYS A 70 0.51 -5.06 14.64
N ILE A 71 -0.62 -5.74 14.85
CA ILE A 71 -1.64 -5.33 15.83
C ILE A 71 -1.27 -5.81 17.25
N LYS A 72 -0.61 -6.96 17.39
CA LYS A 72 -0.36 -7.56 18.72
C LYS A 72 0.75 -6.89 19.54
N LYS A 73 1.72 -6.22 18.92
CA LYS A 73 2.84 -5.58 19.65
C LYS A 73 2.49 -4.25 20.35
N GLY A 74 1.27 -3.72 20.16
CA GLY A 74 0.83 -2.47 20.79
C GLY A 74 0.12 -2.63 22.14
N ASN A 75 -0.37 -3.83 22.47
CA ASN A 75 -1.25 -4.07 23.63
C ASN A 75 -0.60 -4.89 24.77
N GLU A 76 0.71 -5.12 24.72
CA GLU A 76 1.43 -5.88 25.76
C GLU A 76 2.30 -5.00 26.68
N LEU A 77 2.16 -3.66 26.62
CA LEU A 77 2.88 -2.71 27.49
C LEU A 77 1.99 -1.96 28.50
N GLU A 78 0.71 -2.33 28.59
CA GLU A 78 -0.20 -1.82 29.63
C GLU A 78 -0.88 -2.99 30.32
N ASN A 79 -0.19 -3.60 31.30
CA ASN A 79 -0.77 -4.29 32.46
C ASN A 79 0.28 -4.39 33.57
#